data_AF-A0A534Y8I5-F1
#
_entry.id   AF-A0A534Y8I5-F1
#
_cell.length_a   1.000
_cell.length_b   1.000
_cell.length_c   1.000
_cell.angle_alpha   90.00
_cell.angle_beta   90.00
_cell.angle_gamma   90.00
#
_symmetry.space_group_name_H-M   'P 1'
#
loop_
_entity.id
_entity.type
_entity.pdbx_description
1 polymer ?
#
loop_
_entity_poly.entity_id
_entity_poly.type
_entity_poly.pdbx_seq_one_letter_code
_entity_poly.pdbx_strand_id
1 'polypeptide(L)'
;MRKRLPNAPRLGRSVRHGRSPLLRLCGWASLATAMLALPAAAQAPEANASLFRPAAGGDGTAGVEGTSPLADDVPPIELRILLDAAQDPVRLSAARVTRRIGAWASFQGRLDHNISIFAQVPVTLDEGLDLSRLGGPTSASAGASDVRVGLRTAFGRASDFDFGGHLAISLATSQQQSLTGDGRVGVELLGAASRRIDRLSLLGNAFFRFRPPRDLGEARIGNELGLRAAARYQVTDAVKPFAEMEGSTSLRSLSWTTVPLEVRAGVRFCFFGWLAADAAVGTRLDDAVGAPTVRGIASLLYSPTACKASKAPPTPEEALLAEVAEAREKARRAAAGGEVADLLAQAESDAERHALGAIVAGSTASAEQMGAGRAGGLRDEEERDSDGDGIPDVLDNCPFEKGTLLNHGCPATEKQMVAVRDDRIELFQKIYFSSGKATITP
;
A
#
# COMPACT_ATOMS: atom_id res chain seq x y z
N MET A 1 40.39 -47.67 -61.08
CA MET A 1 41.33 -46.95 -61.96
C MET A 1 40.57 -46.01 -62.90
N ARG A 2 40.61 -44.69 -62.69
CA ARG A 2 40.95 -43.64 -63.69
C ARG A 2 40.55 -42.27 -63.17
N LYS A 3 41.58 -41.41 -63.08
CA LYS A 3 41.57 -39.97 -62.81
C LYS A 3 40.88 -39.20 -63.94
N ARG A 4 40.29 -38.03 -63.64
CA ARG A 4 40.79 -36.68 -64.02
C ARG A 4 39.74 -35.58 -63.82
N LEU A 5 40.05 -34.64 -62.94
CA LEU A 5 39.73 -33.19 -63.02
C LEU A 5 40.47 -32.57 -64.24
N PRO A 6 40.29 -31.29 -64.68
CA PRO A 6 39.83 -30.09 -63.92
C PRO A 6 39.00 -29.03 -64.69
N ASN A 7 38.42 -28.05 -63.97
CA ASN A 7 38.73 -26.59 -64.12
C ASN A 7 37.69 -25.70 -63.39
N ALA A 8 38.22 -24.80 -62.56
CA ALA A 8 37.54 -23.66 -61.90
C ALA A 8 37.57 -22.42 -62.84
N PRO A 9 37.25 -21.17 -62.41
CA PRO A 9 36.60 -20.66 -61.19
C PRO A 9 35.48 -19.63 -61.48
N ARG A 10 34.78 -19.10 -60.45
CA ARG A 10 34.42 -17.67 -60.32
C ARG A 10 33.75 -17.33 -58.97
N LEU A 11 34.49 -16.52 -58.21
CA LEU A 11 34.12 -15.30 -57.47
C LEU A 11 32.94 -15.27 -56.47
N GLY A 12 33.34 -14.96 -55.22
CA GLY A 12 32.71 -14.30 -54.07
C GLY A 12 31.29 -13.73 -54.18
N ARG A 13 30.55 -13.58 -53.08
CA ARG A 13 31.00 -13.03 -51.80
C ARG A 13 29.95 -13.27 -50.71
N SER A 14 30.44 -13.31 -49.47
CA SER A 14 29.77 -12.87 -48.24
C SER A 14 28.82 -13.84 -47.50
N VAL A 15 29.45 -14.68 -46.67
CA VAL A 15 28.89 -15.31 -45.46
C VAL A 15 28.47 -14.24 -44.44
N ARG A 16 27.22 -14.28 -43.97
CA ARG A 16 26.79 -13.54 -42.77
C ARG A 16 27.25 -14.31 -41.53
N HIS A 17 28.16 -13.73 -40.76
CA HIS A 17 28.45 -14.15 -39.39
C HIS A 17 27.37 -13.63 -38.44
N GLY A 18 26.80 -14.54 -37.65
CA GLY A 18 25.97 -14.23 -36.50
C GLY A 18 26.78 -13.46 -35.47
N ARG A 19 26.23 -12.31 -35.03
CA ARG A 19 26.81 -11.49 -33.97
C ARG A 19 26.33 -11.98 -32.60
N SER A 20 27.27 -11.91 -31.68
CA SER A 20 27.27 -12.20 -30.25
C SER A 20 26.26 -11.39 -29.42
N PRO A 21 25.88 -11.87 -28.22
CA PRO A 21 24.87 -11.27 -27.36
C PRO A 21 25.51 -10.26 -26.40
N LEU A 22 25.68 -9.01 -26.84
CA LEU A 22 26.12 -7.90 -25.97
C LEU A 22 25.39 -6.57 -26.29
N LEU A 23 24.09 -6.65 -26.61
CA LEU A 23 23.23 -5.48 -26.73
C LEU A 23 21.79 -5.83 -26.31
N ARG A 24 21.60 -5.96 -24.99
CA ARG A 24 20.30 -5.82 -24.32
C ARG A 24 20.48 -5.08 -22.99
N LEU A 25 21.09 -3.91 -23.06
CA LEU A 25 21.19 -2.93 -21.97
C LEU A 25 21.19 -1.53 -22.60
N CYS A 26 20.09 -1.18 -23.25
CA CYS A 26 19.77 0.19 -23.68
C CYS A 26 18.27 0.25 -23.99
N GLY A 27 17.46 0.18 -22.94
CA GLY A 27 16.01 0.31 -23.00
C GLY A 27 15.41 1.07 -21.81
N TRP A 28 16.26 1.70 -20.98
CA TRP A 28 15.86 2.43 -19.76
C TRP A 28 16.59 3.77 -19.64
N ALA A 29 16.99 4.38 -20.77
CA ALA A 29 17.79 5.61 -20.79
C ALA A 29 17.21 6.73 -21.68
N SER A 30 15.91 6.71 -21.97
CA SER A 30 15.26 7.71 -22.83
C SER A 30 13.98 8.33 -22.26
N LEU A 31 13.76 8.24 -20.94
CA LEU A 31 12.76 9.07 -20.23
C LEU A 31 13.38 10.20 -19.39
N ALA A 32 14.71 10.34 -19.38
CA ALA A 32 15.43 11.31 -18.54
C ALA A 32 15.91 12.58 -19.30
N THR A 33 15.60 12.72 -20.59
CA THR A 33 16.18 13.80 -21.44
C THR A 33 15.12 14.62 -22.17
N ALA A 34 13.96 14.84 -21.53
CA ALA A 34 12.92 15.76 -22.01
C ALA A 34 12.45 16.76 -20.92
N MET A 35 13.27 17.01 -19.89
CA MET A 35 12.99 17.97 -18.81
C MET A 35 14.08 19.05 -18.65
N LEU A 36 14.74 19.44 -19.75
CA LEU A 36 15.68 20.56 -19.73
C LEU A 36 15.29 21.55 -20.85
N ALA A 37 15.06 22.79 -20.42
CA ALA A 37 14.73 24.00 -21.18
C ALA A 37 13.24 24.26 -21.45
N LEU A 38 12.53 24.78 -20.44
CA LEU A 38 11.46 25.77 -20.65
C LEU A 38 12.00 27.16 -20.28
N PRO A 39 11.65 28.22 -21.03
CA PRO A 39 12.20 29.55 -20.81
C PRO A 39 11.68 30.11 -19.47
N ALA A 40 12.59 30.68 -18.69
CA ALA A 40 12.26 31.38 -17.46
C ALA A 40 11.57 32.71 -17.80
N ALA A 41 10.23 32.72 -17.79
CA ALA A 41 9.48 33.97 -17.69
C ALA A 41 9.64 34.49 -16.25
N ALA A 42 9.95 35.78 -16.11
CA ALA A 42 10.10 36.44 -14.83
C ALA A 42 8.78 36.36 -14.04
N GLN A 43 8.80 35.64 -12.91
CA GLN A 43 7.63 35.39 -12.06
C GLN A 43 7.99 35.69 -10.61
N ALA A 44 6.98 36.09 -9.82
CA ALA A 44 7.08 36.43 -8.41
C ALA A 44 7.89 35.39 -7.61
N PRO A 45 8.57 35.75 -6.51
CA PRO A 45 9.40 34.82 -5.76
C PRO A 45 8.58 33.66 -5.18
N GLU A 46 8.52 32.55 -5.90
CA GLU A 46 8.00 31.26 -5.43
C GLU A 46 9.00 30.65 -4.45
N ALA A 47 8.73 30.84 -3.16
CA ALA A 47 9.44 30.16 -2.11
C ALA A 47 8.43 29.60 -1.12
N ASN A 48 8.53 28.29 -0.85
CA ASN A 48 7.60 27.63 0.04
C ASN A 48 7.80 28.10 1.49
N ALA A 49 6.90 28.98 1.94
CA ALA A 49 6.86 29.49 3.30
C ALA A 49 6.14 28.54 4.29
N SER A 50 5.50 27.47 3.80
CA SER A 50 4.87 26.44 4.64
C SER A 50 5.83 25.29 4.90
N LEU A 51 6.46 25.32 6.07
CA LEU A 51 7.40 24.28 6.49
C LEU A 51 6.70 23.07 7.11
N PHE A 52 5.46 23.24 7.59
CA PHE A 52 4.73 22.14 8.21
C PHE A 52 4.36 21.10 7.15
N ARG A 53 4.79 19.86 7.38
CA ARG A 53 4.39 18.69 6.58
C ARG A 53 3.79 17.64 7.50
N PRO A 54 2.53 17.24 7.29
CA PRO A 54 1.90 16.24 8.15
C PRO A 54 2.55 14.87 7.95
N ALA A 55 2.49 14.05 9.00
CA ALA A 55 2.87 12.64 8.91
C ALA A 55 2.09 11.98 7.77
N ALA A 56 2.77 11.16 6.97
CA ALA A 56 2.14 10.44 5.87
C ALA A 56 1.26 9.27 6.34
N GLY A 57 1.51 8.73 7.55
CA GLY A 57 0.69 7.66 8.13
C GLY A 57 -0.08 8.02 9.39
N GLY A 58 -1.07 7.17 9.71
CA GLY A 58 -1.89 7.23 10.92
C GLY A 58 -1.17 6.84 12.20
N ASP A 59 -0.06 6.10 12.08
CA ASP A 59 0.75 5.65 13.22
C ASP A 59 1.58 6.77 13.86
N GLY A 60 1.79 7.89 13.16
CA GLY A 60 2.42 9.12 13.65
C GLY A 60 1.50 10.07 14.43
N THR A 61 1.98 11.28 14.71
CA THR A 61 1.20 12.40 15.28
C THR A 61 0.80 13.39 14.18
N ALA A 62 0.67 14.69 14.46
CA ALA A 62 0.30 15.65 13.42
C ALA A 62 1.46 15.88 12.44
N GLY A 63 2.68 16.07 12.94
CA GLY A 63 3.88 16.27 12.09
C GLY A 63 4.93 15.16 12.17
N VAL A 64 4.94 14.36 13.23
CA VAL A 64 5.99 13.35 13.46
C VAL A 64 5.57 12.01 12.89
N GLU A 65 6.43 11.47 12.05
CA GLU A 65 6.23 10.22 11.37
C GLU A 65 6.39 9.03 12.31
N GLY A 66 5.50 8.05 12.16
CA GLY A 66 5.68 6.74 12.78
C GLY A 66 6.60 5.82 11.98
N THR A 67 6.81 4.61 12.48
CA THR A 67 7.75 3.64 11.93
C THR A 67 7.07 2.53 11.13
N SER A 68 5.74 2.45 11.18
CA SER A 68 4.98 1.30 10.75
C SER A 68 4.14 1.62 9.51
N PRO A 69 4.33 0.87 8.42
CA PRO A 69 3.36 0.75 7.34
C PRO A 69 2.00 0.22 7.84
N LEU A 70 1.01 0.22 6.95
CA LEU A 70 -0.30 -0.35 7.23
C LEU A 70 -0.21 -1.86 7.53
N ALA A 71 -0.77 -2.29 8.65
CA ALA A 71 -0.65 -3.67 9.12
C ALA A 71 -1.57 -4.67 8.36
N ASP A 72 -1.14 -5.94 8.32
CA ASP A 72 -1.91 -7.19 8.18
C ASP A 72 -3.43 -7.06 8.26
N ASP A 73 -3.83 -6.72 9.47
CA ASP A 73 -5.14 -6.94 10.06
C ASP A 73 -6.03 -5.69 10.04
N VAL A 74 -5.62 -4.66 9.30
CA VAL A 74 -6.41 -3.46 9.06
C VAL A 74 -6.71 -3.29 7.57
N PRO A 75 -7.78 -2.54 7.22
CA PRO A 75 -8.03 -2.13 5.85
C PRO A 75 -6.77 -1.58 5.16
N PRO A 76 -6.54 -1.90 3.88
CA PRO A 76 -5.29 -1.58 3.19
C PRO A 76 -5.15 -0.10 2.81
N ILE A 77 -5.97 0.79 3.37
CA ILE A 77 -5.98 2.22 3.04
C ILE A 77 -6.19 3.09 4.29
N GLU A 78 -5.58 4.28 4.26
CA GLU A 78 -5.87 5.38 5.18
C GLU A 78 -6.10 6.68 4.42
N LEU A 79 -6.97 7.52 4.96
CA LEU A 79 -7.29 8.83 4.40
C LEU A 79 -7.24 9.88 5.50
N ARG A 80 -6.56 11.01 5.25
CA ARG A 80 -6.52 12.14 6.18
C ARG A 80 -6.88 13.43 5.47
N ILE A 81 -7.77 14.20 6.08
CA ILE A 81 -7.91 15.63 5.80
C ILE A 81 -7.37 16.37 7.02
N LEU A 82 -6.39 17.25 6.83
CA LEU A 82 -5.83 18.07 7.90
C LEU A 82 -5.92 19.53 7.50
N LEU A 83 -6.38 20.38 8.41
CA LEU A 83 -6.38 21.82 8.30
C LEU A 83 -5.28 22.39 9.20
N ASP A 84 -4.53 23.37 8.69
CA ASP A 84 -3.54 24.11 9.47
C ASP A 84 -3.77 25.62 9.33
N ALA A 85 -3.85 26.31 10.46
CA ALA A 85 -3.95 27.77 10.52
C ALA A 85 -2.72 28.30 11.24
N ALA A 86 -2.00 29.24 10.63
CA ALA A 86 -0.76 29.79 11.15
C ALA A 86 -0.79 31.32 11.15
N GLN A 87 -0.31 31.92 12.23
CA GLN A 87 -0.12 33.36 12.35
C GLN A 87 1.36 33.73 12.29
N ASP A 88 1.67 34.74 11.48
CA ASP A 88 3.02 35.26 11.24
C ASP A 88 4.08 34.18 10.95
N PRO A 89 3.85 33.24 10.01
CA PRO A 89 4.85 32.22 9.66
C PRO A 89 6.12 32.79 9.03
N VAL A 90 6.02 33.95 8.36
CA VAL A 90 7.17 34.66 7.76
C VAL A 90 7.19 36.09 8.27
N ARG A 91 8.28 36.48 8.95
CA ARG A 91 8.45 37.78 9.62
C ARG A 91 9.64 38.58 9.09
N LEU A 92 10.01 38.37 7.83
CA LEU A 92 11.14 39.08 7.22
C LEU A 92 10.80 40.56 7.01
N SER A 93 11.79 41.43 7.18
CA SER A 93 11.63 42.88 7.03
C SER A 93 11.25 43.32 5.60
N ALA A 94 11.52 42.47 4.61
CA ALA A 94 11.20 42.70 3.20
C ALA A 94 9.91 41.97 2.73
N ALA A 95 9.47 40.92 3.42
CA ALA A 95 8.32 40.12 3.05
C ALA A 95 7.66 39.49 4.29
N ARG A 96 6.38 39.78 4.53
CA ARG A 96 5.65 39.26 5.68
C ARG A 96 4.44 38.45 5.22
N VAL A 97 4.29 37.26 5.79
CA VAL A 97 3.05 36.47 5.71
C VAL A 97 2.39 36.59 7.07
N THR A 98 1.26 37.29 7.13
CA THR A 98 0.59 37.64 8.41
C THR A 98 -0.31 36.52 8.91
N ARG A 99 -0.98 35.83 7.98
CA ARG A 99 -1.85 34.69 8.25
C ARG A 99 -1.77 33.70 7.11
N ARG A 100 -1.96 32.43 7.43
CA ARG A 100 -2.10 31.37 6.43
C ARG A 100 -3.07 30.32 6.93
N ILE A 101 -3.97 29.89 6.04
CA ILE A 101 -4.86 28.76 6.24
C ILE A 101 -4.59 27.76 5.12
N GLY A 102 -4.14 26.57 5.50
CA GLY A 102 -3.84 25.47 4.62
C GLY A 102 -4.67 24.23 4.93
N ALA A 103 -4.68 23.32 3.96
CA ALA A 103 -5.27 22.01 4.08
C ALA A 103 -4.37 20.96 3.41
N TRP A 104 -4.47 19.72 3.88
CA TRP A 104 -3.76 18.57 3.35
C TRP A 104 -4.75 17.44 3.15
N ALA A 105 -4.87 16.96 1.92
CA ALA A 105 -5.50 15.69 1.62
C ALA A 105 -4.41 14.62 1.51
N SER A 106 -4.47 13.58 2.34
CA SER A 106 -3.47 12.51 2.36
C SER A 106 -4.15 11.16 2.16
N PHE A 107 -3.47 10.31 1.40
CA PHE A 107 -3.80 8.91 1.19
C PHE A 107 -2.57 8.06 1.53
N GLN A 108 -2.78 6.93 2.20
CA GLN A 108 -1.81 5.85 2.31
C GLN A 108 -2.48 4.56 1.86
N GLY A 109 -1.74 3.75 1.10
CA GLY A 109 -2.19 2.42 0.66
C GLY A 109 -1.12 1.38 0.95
N ARG A 110 -1.53 0.20 1.44
CA ARG A 110 -0.63 -0.94 1.62
C ARG A 110 -0.26 -1.51 0.25
N LEU A 111 1.04 -1.67 0.01
CA LEU A 111 1.57 -2.40 -1.14
C LEU A 111 2.00 -3.81 -0.74
N ASP A 112 2.58 -3.94 0.45
CA ASP A 112 3.02 -5.19 1.08
C ASP A 112 3.02 -5.01 2.62
N HIS A 113 3.22 -6.08 3.39
CA HIS A 113 3.26 -6.06 4.87
C HIS A 113 4.26 -5.04 5.44
N ASN A 114 5.37 -4.79 4.74
CA ASN A 114 6.41 -3.85 5.13
C ASN A 114 6.47 -2.58 4.27
N ILE A 115 5.57 -2.41 3.29
CA ILE A 115 5.63 -1.28 2.35
C ILE A 115 4.26 -0.66 2.15
N SER A 116 4.18 0.65 2.30
CA SER A 116 3.01 1.44 1.91
C SER A 116 3.39 2.50 0.90
N ILE A 117 2.51 2.76 -0.06
CA ILE A 117 2.54 3.97 -0.88
C ILE A 117 1.78 5.09 -0.17
N PHE A 118 2.13 6.34 -0.44
CA PHE A 118 1.32 7.47 -0.01
C PHE A 118 1.30 8.58 -1.05
N ALA A 119 0.25 9.39 -0.99
CA ALA A 119 0.11 10.62 -1.74
C ALA A 119 -0.42 11.72 -0.81
N GLN A 120 0.09 12.94 -0.96
CA GLN A 120 -0.37 14.11 -0.20
C GLN A 120 -0.52 15.30 -1.13
N VAL A 121 -1.65 15.98 -1.03
CA VAL A 121 -1.98 17.18 -1.79
C VAL A 121 -2.12 18.34 -0.80
N PRO A 122 -1.12 19.23 -0.73
CA PRO A 122 -1.23 20.46 0.04
C PRO A 122 -2.05 21.48 -0.74
N VAL A 123 -2.93 22.20 -0.04
CA VAL A 123 -3.78 23.26 -0.59
C VAL A 123 -3.69 24.45 0.33
N THR A 124 -3.49 25.64 -0.23
CA THR A 124 -3.63 26.89 0.52
C THR A 124 -5.01 27.47 0.25
N LEU A 125 -5.75 27.73 1.32
CA LEU A 125 -7.12 28.23 1.27
C LEU A 125 -7.15 29.75 1.37
N ASP A 126 -6.27 30.32 2.18
CA ASP A 126 -6.17 31.76 2.39
C ASP A 126 -4.76 32.13 2.85
N GLU A 127 -4.22 33.23 2.32
CA GLU A 127 -2.91 33.74 2.71
C GLU A 127 -2.90 35.28 2.70
N GLY A 128 -2.60 35.86 3.86
CA GLY A 128 -2.44 37.31 4.02
C GLY A 128 -1.00 37.72 3.82
N LEU A 129 -0.75 38.55 2.79
CA LEU A 129 0.59 38.96 2.39
C LEU A 129 0.79 40.45 2.63
N ASP A 130 1.95 40.80 3.14
CA ASP A 130 2.43 42.17 3.14
C ASP A 130 3.78 42.20 2.42
N LEU A 131 3.69 42.47 1.12
CA LEU A 131 4.81 42.67 0.20
C LEU A 131 4.95 44.16 -0.19
N SER A 132 4.42 45.07 0.62
CA SER A 132 4.38 46.51 0.34
C SER A 132 5.76 47.12 0.01
N ARG A 133 6.83 46.56 0.59
CA ARG A 133 8.23 46.96 0.34
C ARG A 133 8.85 46.38 -0.94
N LEU A 134 8.23 45.37 -1.54
CA LEU A 134 8.68 44.72 -2.79
C LEU A 134 7.74 45.03 -3.96
N GLY A 135 6.74 45.91 -3.77
CA GLY A 135 5.74 46.23 -4.80
C GLY A 135 4.84 45.04 -5.16
N GLY A 136 4.73 44.05 -4.28
CA GLY A 136 4.00 42.80 -4.53
C GLY A 136 2.54 42.82 -4.08
N PRO A 137 1.75 41.78 -4.43
CA PRO A 137 0.36 41.65 -4.03
C PRO A 137 0.21 41.48 -2.51
N THR A 138 -0.93 41.95 -1.96
CA THR A 138 -1.26 41.88 -0.52
C THR A 138 -2.10 40.65 -0.13
N SER A 139 -2.41 39.79 -1.09
CA SER A 139 -3.14 38.54 -0.90
C SER A 139 -2.82 37.57 -2.04
N ALA A 140 -2.70 36.28 -1.74
CA ALA A 140 -2.59 35.23 -2.76
C ALA A 140 -3.91 34.47 -2.84
N SER A 141 -4.29 34.07 -4.05
CA SER A 141 -5.47 33.22 -4.26
C SER A 141 -5.25 31.82 -3.71
N ALA A 142 -6.34 31.17 -3.30
CA ALA A 142 -6.32 29.76 -2.94
C ALA A 142 -5.73 28.91 -4.09
N GLY A 143 -4.92 27.91 -3.75
CA GLY A 143 -4.21 27.12 -4.74
C GLY A 143 -3.63 25.83 -4.19
N ALA A 144 -3.64 24.79 -5.02
CA ALA A 144 -2.92 23.56 -4.74
C ALA A 144 -1.40 23.78 -4.89
N SER A 145 -0.66 23.14 -4.00
CA SER A 145 0.80 23.13 -3.95
C SER A 145 1.34 21.87 -4.66
N ASP A 146 2.66 21.69 -4.60
CA ASP A 146 3.38 20.55 -5.12
C ASP A 146 2.91 19.24 -4.46
N VAL A 147 2.25 18.39 -5.23
CA VAL A 147 1.80 17.06 -4.81
C VAL A 147 2.98 16.21 -4.41
N ARG A 148 2.86 15.51 -3.27
CA ARG A 148 3.88 14.57 -2.78
C ARG A 148 3.42 13.15 -3.00
N VAL A 149 4.31 12.31 -3.52
CA VAL A 149 4.10 10.87 -3.63
C VAL A 149 5.30 10.14 -3.07
N GLY A 150 5.11 8.98 -2.45
CA GLY A 150 6.23 8.28 -1.85
C GLY A 150 5.95 6.87 -1.39
N LEU A 151 7.01 6.28 -0.85
CA LEU A 151 7.02 4.95 -0.26
C LEU A 151 7.40 5.07 1.21
N ARG A 152 6.66 4.38 2.07
CA ARG A 152 6.96 4.14 3.48
C ARG A 152 7.39 2.70 3.67
N THR A 153 8.33 2.48 4.55
CA THR A 153 8.82 1.13 4.85
C THR A 153 9.23 0.98 6.31
N ALA A 154 9.08 -0.23 6.84
CA ALA A 154 9.67 -0.63 8.11
C ALA A 154 11.05 -1.26 7.86
N PHE A 155 12.05 -0.85 8.65
CA PHE A 155 13.41 -1.39 8.60
C PHE A 155 13.64 -2.52 9.60
N GLY A 156 12.71 -2.70 10.54
CA GLY A 156 12.79 -3.72 11.59
C GLY A 156 13.02 -3.11 12.97
N ARG A 157 13.40 -3.97 13.90
CA ARG A 157 13.56 -3.63 15.32
C ARG A 157 15.00 -3.86 15.77
N ALA A 158 15.53 -2.95 16.59
CA ALA A 158 16.79 -3.18 17.30
C ALA A 158 16.62 -2.77 18.77
N SER A 159 16.85 -3.73 19.68
CA SER A 159 16.54 -3.58 21.10
C SER A 159 15.07 -3.17 21.29
N ASP A 160 14.80 -2.07 21.99
CA ASP A 160 13.45 -1.57 22.27
C ASP A 160 12.93 -0.59 21.21
N PHE A 161 13.69 -0.36 20.14
CA PHE A 161 13.36 0.62 19.11
C PHE A 161 12.89 -0.04 17.82
N ASP A 162 11.77 0.44 17.30
CA ASP A 162 11.33 0.18 15.94
C ASP A 162 11.91 1.24 15.01
N PHE A 163 12.26 0.83 13.80
CA PHE A 163 12.81 1.71 12.77
C PHE A 163 12.00 1.60 11.50
N GLY A 164 11.82 2.74 10.85
CA GLY A 164 11.15 2.85 9.56
C GLY A 164 11.51 4.16 8.90
N GLY A 165 10.83 4.49 7.81
CA GLY A 165 11.07 5.75 7.12
C GLY A 165 10.31 5.87 5.83
N HIS A 166 10.54 6.97 5.12
CA HIS A 166 9.99 7.17 3.80
C HIS A 166 10.93 7.87 2.83
N LEU A 167 10.67 7.62 1.56
CA LEU A 167 11.15 8.40 0.42
C LEU A 167 9.95 9.09 -0.20
N ALA A 168 10.03 10.41 -0.36
CA ALA A 168 8.98 11.21 -0.98
C ALA A 168 9.53 12.04 -2.14
N ILE A 169 8.77 12.15 -3.21
CA ILE A 169 9.02 13.03 -4.34
C ILE A 169 7.91 14.08 -4.36
N SER A 170 8.30 15.35 -4.39
CA SER A 170 7.38 16.49 -4.57
C SER A 170 7.37 16.86 -6.05
N LEU A 171 6.19 16.85 -6.67
CA LEU A 171 5.97 17.09 -8.09
C LEU A 171 5.67 18.58 -8.28
N ALA A 172 6.35 19.23 -9.24
CA ALA A 172 6.16 20.64 -9.59
C ALA A 172 4.78 20.87 -10.24
N THR A 173 3.74 20.83 -9.43
CA THR A 173 2.31 20.85 -9.82
C THR A 173 1.61 22.09 -9.30
N SER A 174 2.29 22.88 -8.46
CA SER A 174 1.81 24.18 -8.01
C SER A 174 1.51 25.11 -9.18
N GLN A 175 0.47 25.93 -9.02
CA GLN A 175 0.16 27.01 -9.96
C GLN A 175 1.11 28.19 -9.72
N GLN A 176 1.54 28.84 -10.81
CA GLN A 176 2.34 30.06 -10.75
C GLN A 176 1.61 31.09 -9.88
N GLN A 177 2.32 31.72 -8.95
CA GLN A 177 1.82 32.68 -7.92
C GLN A 177 1.34 32.09 -6.59
N SER A 178 1.60 30.82 -6.26
CA SER A 178 1.37 30.29 -4.90
C SER A 178 2.67 30.24 -4.09
N LEU A 179 2.72 30.82 -2.88
CA LEU A 179 3.87 30.70 -1.94
C LEU A 179 3.88 29.35 -1.19
N THR A 180 3.48 28.31 -1.91
CA THR A 180 3.08 27.04 -1.34
C THR A 180 3.89 25.89 -1.89
N GLY A 181 4.48 26.04 -3.07
CA GLY A 181 5.40 25.12 -3.71
C GLY A 181 6.74 25.79 -4.00
N ASP A 182 7.75 24.98 -4.33
CA ASP A 182 9.06 25.48 -4.79
C ASP A 182 9.11 25.61 -6.32
N GLY A 183 8.01 25.25 -7.00
CA GLY A 183 7.84 25.26 -8.45
C GLY A 183 8.75 24.26 -9.17
N ARG A 184 9.34 23.31 -8.43
CA ARG A 184 10.36 22.37 -8.90
C ARG A 184 10.26 21.03 -8.18
N VAL A 185 10.80 19.99 -8.82
CA VAL A 185 10.86 18.66 -8.23
C VAL A 185 11.76 18.67 -6.99
N GLY A 186 11.23 18.17 -5.88
CA GLY A 186 11.95 17.99 -4.62
C GLY A 186 11.97 16.53 -4.19
N VAL A 187 12.96 16.14 -3.40
CA VAL A 187 13.06 14.79 -2.83
C VAL A 187 13.24 14.90 -1.31
N GLU A 188 12.52 14.08 -0.55
CA GLU A 188 12.68 13.95 0.89
C GLU A 188 13.05 12.51 1.25
N LEU A 189 14.10 12.37 2.04
CA LEU A 189 14.44 11.15 2.74
C LEU A 189 14.15 11.38 4.21
N LEU A 190 13.38 10.50 4.84
CA LEU A 190 13.07 10.56 6.27
C LEU A 190 13.33 9.19 6.90
N GLY A 191 14.15 9.18 7.93
CA GLY A 191 14.28 8.05 8.86
C GLY A 191 13.45 8.32 10.11
N ALA A 192 12.78 7.28 10.61
CA ALA A 192 11.95 7.30 11.79
C ALA A 192 12.40 6.22 12.78
N ALA A 193 12.35 6.54 14.06
CA ALA A 193 12.52 5.60 15.15
C ALA A 193 11.39 5.80 16.15
N SER A 194 10.90 4.71 16.74
CA SER A 194 9.91 4.78 17.80
C SER A 194 10.23 3.80 18.92
N ARG A 195 9.84 4.15 20.15
CA ARG A 195 9.96 3.29 21.32
C ARG A 195 8.70 3.42 22.16
N ARG A 196 8.18 2.28 22.59
CA ARG A 196 7.03 2.22 23.49
C ARG A 196 7.47 1.83 24.90
N ILE A 197 6.95 2.56 25.88
CA ILE A 197 7.17 2.34 27.31
C ILE A 197 5.78 2.34 27.96
N ASP A 198 5.20 1.16 28.14
CA ASP A 198 3.82 0.98 28.64
C ASP A 198 2.79 1.76 27.79
N ARG A 199 2.23 2.86 28.34
CA ARG A 199 1.26 3.75 27.68
C ARG A 199 1.90 4.93 26.94
N LEU A 200 3.21 5.13 27.08
CA LEU A 200 3.95 6.21 26.42
C LEU A 200 4.60 5.70 25.13
N SER A 201 4.38 6.40 24.03
CA SER A 201 5.09 6.19 22.77
C SER A 201 5.97 7.40 22.47
N LEU A 202 7.27 7.16 22.33
CA LEU A 202 8.26 8.14 21.90
C LEU A 202 8.52 7.93 20.41
N LEU A 203 8.47 9.00 19.63
CA LEU A 203 8.73 9.01 18.19
C LEU A 203 9.81 10.03 17.87
N GLY A 204 10.69 9.70 16.93
CA GLY A 204 11.74 10.59 16.47
C GLY A 204 11.95 10.43 14.98
N ASN A 205 12.20 11.53 14.28
CA ASN A 205 12.56 11.52 12.87
C ASN A 205 13.81 12.36 12.61
N ALA A 206 14.58 11.93 11.62
CA ALA A 206 15.60 12.73 10.97
C ALA A 206 15.32 12.74 9.48
N PHE A 207 15.35 13.91 8.86
CA PHE A 207 15.03 14.04 7.44
C PHE A 207 16.01 14.94 6.70
N PHE A 208 16.17 14.63 5.43
CA PHE A 208 16.92 15.42 4.47
C PHE A 208 16.03 15.73 3.28
N ARG A 209 15.96 17.00 2.88
CA ARG A 209 15.20 17.44 1.69
C ARG A 209 16.14 18.05 0.68
N PHE A 210 16.14 17.47 -0.51
CA PHE A 210 16.75 18.05 -1.69
C PHE A 210 15.80 19.11 -2.24
N ARG A 211 16.22 20.37 -2.16
CA ARG A 211 15.45 21.51 -2.66
C ARG A 211 16.37 22.43 -3.47
N PRO A 212 15.89 22.96 -4.60
CA PRO A 212 16.67 23.88 -5.41
C PRO A 212 17.05 25.14 -4.60
N PRO A 213 18.26 25.68 -4.78
CA PRO A 213 18.69 26.88 -4.08
C PRO A 213 17.83 28.08 -4.47
N ARG A 214 17.34 28.80 -3.46
CA ARG A 214 16.57 30.05 -3.58
C ARG A 214 17.02 31.03 -2.52
N ASP A 215 17.02 32.31 -2.84
CA ASP A 215 17.37 33.36 -1.89
C ASP A 215 16.13 34.25 -1.67
N LEU A 216 15.75 34.44 -0.40
CA LEU A 216 14.64 35.29 0.04
C LEU A 216 15.19 36.39 0.94
N GLY A 217 15.52 37.55 0.37
CA GLY A 217 16.25 38.59 1.08
C GLY A 217 17.61 38.06 1.56
N GLU A 218 17.83 38.03 2.86
CA GLU A 218 19.06 37.49 3.47
C GLU A 218 19.00 35.97 3.73
N ALA A 219 17.81 35.36 3.66
CA ALA A 219 17.63 33.93 3.89
C ALA A 219 18.06 33.11 2.67
N ARG A 220 19.10 32.28 2.84
CA ARG A 220 19.59 31.37 1.79
C ARG A 220 18.95 29.99 1.94
N ILE A 221 17.92 29.74 1.15
CA ILE A 221 17.18 28.49 1.14
C ILE A 221 17.86 27.51 0.17
N GLY A 222 17.86 26.22 0.55
CA GLY A 222 18.37 25.14 -0.28
C GLY A 222 18.06 23.80 0.38
N ASN A 223 18.96 22.84 0.19
CA ASN A 223 18.87 21.54 0.85
C ASN A 223 18.70 21.73 2.36
N GLU A 224 17.80 20.94 2.94
CA GLU A 224 17.37 21.09 4.32
C GLU A 224 17.65 19.80 5.09
N LEU A 225 18.13 19.95 6.32
CA LEU A 225 18.22 18.88 7.30
C LEU A 225 17.31 19.24 8.46
N GLY A 226 16.59 18.27 9.01
CA GLY A 226 15.76 18.53 10.17
C GLY A 226 15.49 17.31 11.03
N LEU A 227 14.97 17.61 12.22
CA LEU A 227 14.63 16.66 13.25
C LEU A 227 13.20 16.91 13.72
N ARG A 228 12.53 15.82 14.08
CA ARG A 228 11.21 15.84 14.71
C ARG A 228 11.21 14.90 15.89
N ALA A 229 10.47 15.24 16.93
CA ALA A 229 10.28 14.35 18.07
C ALA A 229 8.85 14.50 18.60
N ALA A 230 8.26 13.40 19.04
CA ALA A 230 6.95 13.41 19.70
C ALA A 230 6.90 12.43 20.86
N ALA A 231 6.09 12.78 21.85
CA ALA A 231 5.65 11.90 22.91
C ALA A 231 4.12 11.82 22.85
N ARG A 232 3.58 10.60 22.76
CA ARG A 232 2.14 10.34 22.76
C ARG A 232 1.81 9.44 23.92
N TYR A 233 0.83 9.83 24.73
CA TYR A 233 0.41 9.06 25.89
C TYR A 233 -0.99 8.49 25.66
N GLN A 234 -1.15 7.17 25.83
CA GLN A 234 -2.44 6.49 25.70
C GLN A 234 -3.18 6.55 27.03
N VAL A 235 -4.05 7.54 27.20
CA VAL A 235 -4.90 7.66 28.42
C VAL A 235 -5.94 6.54 28.40
N THR A 236 -6.61 6.39 27.26
CA THR A 236 -7.52 5.29 26.92
C THR A 236 -7.26 4.88 25.47
N ASP A 237 -7.95 3.85 24.99
CA ASP A 237 -7.90 3.49 23.55
C ASP A 237 -8.46 4.60 22.65
N ALA A 238 -9.36 5.43 23.20
CA ALA A 238 -9.99 6.53 22.50
C ALA A 238 -9.22 7.86 22.61
N VAL A 239 -8.46 8.10 23.67
CA VAL A 239 -7.87 9.42 23.96
C VAL A 239 -6.35 9.31 24.07
N LYS A 240 -5.65 9.94 23.13
CA LYS A 240 -4.20 9.88 23.00
C LYS A 240 -3.61 11.31 22.91
N PRO A 241 -3.42 12.02 24.03
CA PRO A 241 -2.68 13.28 24.04
C PRO A 241 -1.26 13.10 23.51
N PHE A 242 -0.74 14.12 22.84
CA PHE A 242 0.63 14.17 22.37
C PHE A 242 1.23 15.56 22.50
N ALA A 243 2.56 15.58 22.62
CA ALA A 243 3.37 16.76 22.43
C ALA A 243 4.41 16.44 21.36
N GLU A 244 4.69 17.39 20.48
CA GLU A 244 5.67 17.22 19.41
C GLU A 244 6.46 18.50 19.18
N MET A 245 7.67 18.34 18.68
CA MET A 245 8.55 19.43 18.30
C MET A 245 9.22 19.16 16.97
N GLU A 246 9.52 20.22 16.24
CA GLU A 246 10.19 20.17 14.95
C GLU A 246 11.23 21.28 14.86
N GLY A 247 12.37 20.96 14.25
CA GLY A 247 13.42 21.91 13.94
C GLY A 247 14.10 21.55 12.64
N SER A 248 14.43 22.54 11.82
CA SER A 248 15.15 22.29 10.56
C SER A 248 16.08 23.43 10.18
N THR A 249 17.08 23.14 9.34
CA THR A 249 18.07 24.12 8.91
C THR A 249 18.40 23.97 7.44
N SER A 250 18.67 25.11 6.77
CA SER A 250 19.24 25.13 5.42
C SER A 250 20.74 24.83 5.47
N LEU A 251 21.22 23.96 4.58
CA LEU A 251 22.65 23.66 4.42
C LEU A 251 23.42 24.78 3.72
N ARG A 252 22.74 25.77 3.13
CA ARG A 252 23.38 26.95 2.51
C ARG A 252 23.70 28.05 3.51
N SER A 253 23.09 28.01 4.70
CA SER A 253 23.37 28.91 5.82
C SER A 253 23.23 28.14 7.13
N LEU A 254 24.31 27.48 7.54
CA LEU A 254 24.37 26.79 8.82
C LEU A 254 24.53 27.83 9.94
N SER A 255 23.40 28.30 10.47
CA SER A 255 23.36 29.22 11.61
C SER A 255 22.30 28.76 12.60
N TRP A 256 22.64 28.72 13.89
CA TRP A 256 21.70 28.42 14.97
C TRP A 256 20.57 29.46 15.08
N THR A 257 20.72 30.63 14.46
CA THR A 257 19.71 31.69 14.39
C THR A 257 18.72 31.53 13.21
N THR A 258 18.90 30.51 12.37
CA THR A 258 18.07 30.22 11.19
C THR A 258 17.38 28.86 11.26
N VAL A 259 17.25 28.30 12.46
CA VAL A 259 16.65 26.98 12.69
C VAL A 259 15.24 27.16 13.25
N PRO A 260 14.18 27.30 12.43
CA PRO A 260 12.82 27.42 12.95
C PRO A 260 12.49 26.25 13.86
N LEU A 261 12.24 26.56 15.14
CA LEU A 261 11.83 25.60 16.16
C LEU A 261 10.35 25.80 16.47
N GLU A 262 9.56 24.75 16.32
CA GLU A 262 8.13 24.75 16.63
C GLU A 262 7.81 23.64 17.63
N VAL A 263 7.04 23.96 18.67
CA VAL A 263 6.46 22.99 19.59
C VAL A 263 4.94 22.99 19.48
N ARG A 264 4.33 21.82 19.57
CA ARG A 264 2.89 21.61 19.48
C ARG A 264 2.44 20.65 20.56
N ALA A 265 1.27 20.90 21.10
CA ALA A 265 0.57 19.99 22.00
C ALA A 265 -0.84 19.76 21.46
N GLY A 266 -1.31 18.53 21.54
CA GLY A 266 -2.60 18.16 20.98
C GLY A 266 -3.12 16.86 21.54
N VAL A 267 -4.24 16.44 20.98
CA VAL A 267 -4.91 15.20 21.35
C VAL A 267 -5.47 14.55 20.11
N ARG A 268 -5.26 13.24 20.02
CA ARG A 268 -5.98 12.37 19.10
C ARG A 268 -7.16 11.75 19.82
N PHE A 269 -8.33 11.89 19.23
CA PHE A 269 -9.56 11.22 19.64
C PHE A 269 -9.93 10.15 18.61
N CYS A 270 -10.23 8.95 19.08
CA CYS A 270 -10.63 7.82 18.26
C CYS A 270 -12.11 7.51 18.46
N PHE A 271 -12.83 7.44 17.34
CA PHE A 271 -14.24 7.12 17.25
C PHE A 271 -14.40 5.76 16.56
N PHE A 272 -15.20 4.89 17.16
CA PHE A 272 -15.61 3.61 16.56
C PHE A 272 -14.46 2.63 16.18
N GLY A 273 -13.22 2.94 16.57
CA GLY A 273 -12.04 2.11 16.26
C GLY A 273 -11.46 2.28 14.85
N TRP A 274 -12.08 3.08 13.98
CA TRP A 274 -11.65 3.27 12.58
C TRP A 274 -11.53 4.73 12.15
N LEU A 275 -12.14 5.66 12.91
CA LEU A 275 -12.08 7.09 12.66
C LEU A 275 -11.30 7.77 13.79
N ALA A 276 -10.45 8.73 13.45
CA ALA A 276 -9.77 9.57 14.41
C ALA A 276 -9.92 11.05 14.04
N ALA A 277 -9.85 11.91 15.04
CA ALA A 277 -9.67 13.34 14.85
C ALA A 277 -8.52 13.84 15.72
N ASP A 278 -7.69 14.72 15.17
CA ASP A 278 -6.64 15.40 15.93
C ASP A 278 -7.01 16.87 16.11
N ALA A 279 -6.74 17.40 17.29
CA ALA A 279 -6.72 18.84 17.54
C ALA A 279 -5.41 19.19 18.24
N ALA A 280 -4.65 20.14 17.68
CA ALA A 280 -3.39 20.57 18.27
C ALA A 280 -3.20 22.08 18.14
N VAL A 281 -2.46 22.64 19.08
CA VAL A 281 -2.01 24.03 19.06
C VAL A 281 -0.51 24.07 19.28
N GLY A 282 0.17 24.98 18.60
CA GLY A 282 1.59 25.14 18.69
C GLY A 282 2.03 26.59 18.66
N THR A 283 3.29 26.77 19.01
CA THR A 283 3.97 28.06 18.98
C THR A 283 5.44 27.83 18.66
N ARG A 284 6.10 28.88 18.20
CA ARG A 284 7.53 28.91 17.99
C ARG A 284 8.30 28.87 19.32
N LEU A 285 9.47 28.26 19.30
CA LEU A 285 10.46 28.34 20.38
C LEU A 285 11.54 29.38 20.09
N ASP A 286 11.60 29.89 18.87
CA ASP A 286 12.58 30.88 18.41
C ASP A 286 11.97 31.88 17.43
N ASP A 287 12.76 32.87 17.00
CA ASP A 287 12.32 33.90 16.05
C ASP A 287 12.64 33.58 14.58
N ALA A 288 13.28 32.44 14.29
CA ALA A 288 13.67 32.10 12.93
C ALA A 288 12.47 32.00 11.97
N VAL A 289 12.79 32.19 10.69
CA VAL A 289 11.80 32.24 9.61
C VAL A 289 11.16 30.87 9.43
N GLY A 290 9.83 30.82 9.41
CA GLY A 290 9.06 29.62 9.14
C GLY A 290 8.39 28.99 10.37
N ALA A 291 8.76 29.39 11.59
CA ALA A 291 8.06 29.03 12.82
C ALA A 291 6.97 30.08 13.15
N PRO A 292 5.67 29.73 13.09
CA PRO A 292 4.59 30.68 13.33
C PRO A 292 4.47 31.05 14.81
N THR A 293 3.94 32.26 15.09
CA THR A 293 3.66 32.70 16.47
C THR A 293 2.64 31.79 17.13
N VAL A 294 1.60 31.42 16.39
CA VAL A 294 0.60 30.43 16.79
C VAL A 294 0.27 29.56 15.58
N ARG A 295 0.14 28.26 15.81
CA ARG A 295 -0.43 27.30 14.85
C ARG A 295 -1.60 26.56 15.47
N GLY A 296 -2.72 26.48 14.78
CA GLY A 296 -3.80 25.54 15.06
C GLY A 296 -3.82 24.43 14.02
N ILE A 297 -4.07 23.19 14.46
CA ILE A 297 -4.23 22.03 13.60
C ILE A 297 -5.54 21.33 13.99
N ALA A 298 -6.32 20.97 12.97
CA ALA A 298 -7.46 20.07 13.11
C ALA A 298 -7.38 19.00 12.01
N SER A 299 -7.57 17.73 12.34
CA SER A 299 -7.56 16.66 11.34
C SER A 299 -8.73 15.70 11.52
N LEU A 300 -9.14 15.09 10.42
CA LEU A 300 -10.01 13.91 10.39
C LEU A 300 -9.28 12.82 9.62
N LEU A 301 -9.19 11.64 10.23
CA LEU A 301 -8.38 10.53 9.76
C LEU A 301 -9.20 9.24 9.78
N TYR A 302 -9.44 8.67 8.62
CA TYR A 302 -9.84 7.27 8.50
C TYR A 302 -8.57 6.42 8.64
N SER A 303 -8.37 5.83 9.82
CA SER A 303 -7.23 4.98 10.15
C SER A 303 -7.56 4.06 11.33
N PRO A 304 -7.87 2.80 11.04
CA PRO A 304 -7.97 1.78 12.07
C PRO A 304 -6.65 1.59 12.85
N THR A 305 -5.51 1.78 12.19
CA THR A 305 -4.17 1.72 12.79
C THR A 305 -3.95 2.77 13.87
N ALA A 306 -4.37 4.01 13.62
CA ALA A 306 -4.24 5.12 14.57
C ALA A 306 -5.03 4.87 15.86
N CYS A 307 -6.12 4.11 15.77
CA CYS A 307 -7.02 3.83 16.88
C CYS A 307 -6.72 2.52 17.60
N LYS A 308 -6.21 1.51 16.90
CA LYS A 308 -5.78 0.27 17.54
C LYS A 308 -4.69 0.56 18.57
N ALA A 309 -4.81 -0.02 19.76
CA ALA A 309 -3.65 -0.18 20.62
C ALA A 309 -2.69 -1.09 19.85
N SER A 310 -1.51 -0.58 19.46
CA SER A 310 -0.45 -1.45 18.95
C SER A 310 -0.29 -2.57 19.98
N LYS A 311 -0.49 -3.83 19.59
CA LYS A 311 -0.20 -4.94 20.50
C LYS A 311 1.28 -4.83 20.85
N ALA A 312 1.65 -5.02 22.12
CA ALA A 312 3.07 -5.06 22.46
C ALA A 312 3.75 -6.05 21.51
N PRO A 313 4.88 -5.68 20.90
CA PRO A 313 5.59 -6.57 20.00
C PRO A 313 5.85 -7.88 20.74
N PRO A 314 5.70 -9.03 20.06
CA PRO A 314 5.91 -10.33 20.69
C PRO A 314 7.31 -10.36 21.28
N THR A 315 7.44 -10.96 22.45
CA THR A 315 8.74 -11.27 23.05
C THR A 315 9.58 -12.12 22.09
N PRO A 316 10.92 -12.14 22.20
CA PRO A 316 11.76 -12.99 21.34
C PRO A 316 11.31 -14.46 21.32
N GLU A 317 10.78 -14.96 22.43
CA GLU A 317 10.20 -16.29 22.54
C GLU A 317 8.90 -16.44 21.74
N GLU A 318 7.97 -15.49 21.87
CA GLU A 318 6.72 -15.49 21.08
C GLU A 318 6.99 -15.33 19.57
N ALA A 319 7.98 -14.53 19.19
CA ALA A 319 8.39 -14.37 17.79
C ALA A 319 8.99 -15.67 17.23
N LEU A 320 9.86 -16.34 17.99
CA LEU A 320 10.42 -17.65 17.64
C LEU A 320 9.32 -18.71 17.53
N LEU A 321 8.35 -18.70 18.44
CA LEU A 321 7.21 -19.62 18.39
C LEU A 321 6.34 -19.40 17.14
N ALA A 322 6.12 -18.14 16.75
CA ALA A 322 5.38 -17.81 15.54
C ALA A 322 6.13 -18.28 14.27
N GLU A 323 7.45 -18.06 14.21
CA GLU A 323 8.29 -18.52 13.11
C GLU A 323 8.30 -20.05 12.99
N VAL A 324 8.42 -20.76 14.14
CA VAL A 324 8.33 -22.23 14.18
C VAL A 324 6.94 -22.72 13.76
N ALA A 325 5.86 -22.02 14.14
CA ALA A 325 4.51 -22.37 13.74
C ALA A 325 4.31 -22.23 12.21
N GLU A 326 4.80 -21.13 11.63
CA GLU A 326 4.75 -20.89 10.19
C GLU A 326 5.58 -21.93 9.42
N ALA A 327 6.80 -22.23 9.88
CA ALA A 327 7.64 -23.27 9.30
C ALA A 327 6.98 -24.65 9.34
N ARG A 328 6.31 -24.99 10.45
CA ARG A 328 5.54 -26.24 10.59
C ARG A 328 4.36 -26.29 9.64
N GLU A 329 3.63 -25.19 9.48
CA GLU A 329 2.50 -25.14 8.55
C GLU A 329 2.97 -25.28 7.10
N LYS A 330 4.05 -24.61 6.73
CA LYS A 330 4.68 -24.75 5.41
C LYS A 330 5.14 -26.19 5.16
N ALA A 331 5.76 -26.84 6.15
CA ALA A 331 6.15 -28.24 6.08
C ALA A 331 4.93 -29.17 5.93
N ARG A 332 3.84 -28.93 6.66
CA ARG A 332 2.58 -29.69 6.50
C ARG A 332 1.99 -29.53 5.11
N ARG A 333 1.95 -28.31 4.57
CA ARG A 333 1.45 -28.06 3.20
C ARG A 333 2.34 -28.74 2.15
N ALA A 334 3.65 -28.73 2.32
CA ALA A 334 4.59 -29.43 1.45
C ALA A 334 4.42 -30.96 1.51
N ALA A 335 4.22 -31.52 2.72
CA ALA A 335 3.97 -32.94 2.91
C ALA A 335 2.63 -33.36 2.26
N ALA A 336 1.56 -32.59 2.46
CA ALA A 336 0.27 -32.83 1.82
C ALA A 336 0.36 -32.75 0.28
N GLY A 337 1.14 -31.81 -0.26
CA GLY A 337 1.37 -31.72 -1.71
C GLY A 337 2.17 -32.91 -2.27
N GLY A 338 3.17 -33.40 -1.52
CA GLY A 338 3.94 -34.59 -1.88
C GLY A 338 3.09 -35.87 -1.86
N GLU A 339 2.28 -36.04 -0.81
CA GLU A 339 1.39 -37.21 -0.67
C GLU A 339 0.35 -37.28 -1.81
N VAL A 340 -0.21 -36.13 -2.23
CA VAL A 340 -1.10 -36.06 -3.40
C VAL A 340 -0.36 -36.38 -4.70
N ALA A 341 0.87 -35.90 -4.87
CA ALA A 341 1.67 -36.20 -6.05
C ALA A 341 2.03 -37.70 -6.16
N ASP A 342 2.36 -38.34 -5.04
CA ASP A 342 2.66 -39.78 -4.98
C ASP A 342 1.42 -40.63 -5.30
N LEU A 343 0.25 -40.25 -4.76
CA LEU A 343 -1.02 -40.91 -5.06
C LEU A 343 -1.42 -40.78 -6.53
N LEU A 344 -1.21 -39.62 -7.15
CA LEU A 344 -1.44 -39.40 -8.58
C LEU A 344 -0.52 -40.25 -9.44
N ALA A 345 0.78 -40.28 -9.13
CA ALA A 345 1.75 -41.10 -9.85
C ALA A 345 1.42 -42.61 -9.76
N GLN A 346 0.97 -43.06 -8.59
CA GLN A 346 0.53 -44.45 -8.41
C GLN A 346 -0.74 -44.75 -9.22
N ALA A 347 -1.72 -43.84 -9.24
CA ALA A 347 -2.93 -43.98 -10.04
C ALA A 347 -2.65 -44.02 -11.56
N GLU A 348 -1.72 -43.19 -12.04
CA GLU A 348 -1.28 -43.20 -13.45
C GLU A 348 -0.59 -44.52 -13.82
N SER A 349 0.31 -45.02 -12.97
CA SER A 349 0.96 -46.32 -13.19
C SER A 349 -0.03 -47.48 -13.20
N ASP A 350 -1.03 -47.44 -12.31
CA ASP A 350 -2.11 -48.44 -12.28
C ASP A 350 -2.94 -48.39 -13.58
N ALA A 351 -3.31 -47.19 -14.03
CA ALA A 351 -4.03 -47.00 -15.28
C ALA A 351 -3.25 -47.50 -16.50
N GLU A 352 -1.94 -47.22 -16.60
CA GLU A 352 -1.08 -47.73 -17.67
C GLU A 352 -0.98 -49.25 -17.66
N ARG A 353 -0.80 -49.87 -16.49
CA ARG A 353 -0.76 -51.33 -16.35
C ARG A 353 -2.07 -51.98 -16.78
N HIS A 354 -3.20 -51.40 -16.41
CA HIS A 354 -4.52 -51.85 -16.83
C HIS A 354 -4.71 -51.69 -18.35
N ALA A 355 -4.30 -50.57 -18.94
CA ALA A 355 -4.38 -50.32 -20.38
C ALA A 355 -3.48 -51.30 -21.17
N LEU A 356 -2.24 -51.53 -20.73
CA LEU A 356 -1.34 -52.52 -21.33
C LEU A 356 -1.92 -53.94 -21.22
N GLY A 357 -2.47 -54.30 -20.06
CA GLY A 357 -3.14 -55.59 -19.86
C GLY A 357 -4.30 -55.80 -20.84
N ALA A 358 -5.11 -54.78 -21.07
CA ALA A 358 -6.21 -54.82 -22.03
C ALA A 358 -5.74 -54.96 -23.50
N ILE A 359 -4.61 -54.33 -23.85
CA ILE A 359 -3.97 -54.43 -25.18
C ILE A 359 -3.38 -55.83 -25.40
N VAL A 360 -2.63 -56.35 -24.41
CA VAL A 360 -1.99 -57.68 -24.48
C VAL A 360 -3.03 -58.81 -24.51
N ALA A 361 -4.18 -58.63 -23.85
CA ALA A 361 -5.30 -59.57 -23.91
C ALA A 361 -6.10 -59.52 -25.24
N GLY A 362 -5.66 -58.73 -26.23
CA GLY A 362 -6.30 -58.68 -27.56
C GLY A 362 -7.68 -58.01 -27.57
N SER A 363 -8.02 -57.20 -26.56
CA SER A 363 -9.37 -56.65 -26.38
C SER A 363 -9.58 -55.25 -26.98
N THR A 364 -8.71 -54.79 -27.89
CA THR A 364 -8.87 -53.44 -28.49
C THR A 364 -10.13 -53.30 -29.34
N ALA A 365 -10.66 -54.40 -29.88
CA ALA A 365 -11.96 -54.41 -30.56
C ALA A 365 -13.15 -54.23 -29.58
N SER A 366 -12.95 -54.50 -28.28
CA SER A 366 -13.99 -54.36 -27.26
C SER A 366 -13.93 -53.02 -26.53
N ALA A 367 -12.78 -52.35 -26.49
CA ALA A 367 -12.61 -51.07 -25.81
C ALA A 367 -13.35 -49.90 -26.51
N GLU A 368 -13.34 -49.84 -27.86
CA GLU A 368 -14.14 -48.85 -28.60
C GLU A 368 -15.65 -49.11 -28.47
N GLN A 369 -16.06 -50.38 -28.47
CA GLN A 369 -17.46 -50.78 -28.35
C GLN A 369 -18.01 -50.60 -26.93
N MET A 370 -17.18 -50.84 -25.91
CA MET A 370 -17.48 -50.49 -24.50
C MET A 370 -17.39 -48.99 -24.25
N GLY A 371 -16.52 -48.25 -24.93
CA GLY A 371 -16.45 -46.78 -24.88
C GLY A 371 -17.70 -46.12 -25.47
N ALA A 372 -18.17 -46.61 -26.61
CA ALA A 372 -19.43 -46.17 -27.23
C ALA A 372 -20.65 -46.57 -26.37
N GLY A 373 -20.63 -47.76 -25.76
CA GLY A 373 -21.67 -48.21 -24.82
C GLY A 373 -21.71 -47.39 -23.52
N ARG A 374 -20.54 -47.03 -22.96
CA ARG A 374 -20.44 -46.13 -21.79
C ARG A 374 -20.85 -44.70 -22.13
N ALA A 375 -20.50 -44.19 -23.31
CA ALA A 375 -20.92 -42.87 -23.77
C ALA A 375 -22.44 -42.80 -24.03
N GLY A 376 -23.06 -43.92 -24.46
CA GLY A 376 -24.51 -44.05 -24.53
C GLY A 376 -25.15 -44.10 -23.14
N GLY A 377 -24.63 -44.93 -22.24
CA GLY A 377 -25.13 -45.04 -20.87
C GLY A 377 -25.02 -43.74 -20.07
N LEU A 378 -23.95 -42.96 -20.25
CA LEU A 378 -23.79 -41.64 -19.61
C LEU A 378 -24.82 -40.61 -20.12
N ARG A 379 -25.16 -40.64 -21.41
CA ARG A 379 -26.23 -39.81 -21.97
C ARG A 379 -27.61 -40.22 -21.44
N ASP A 380 -27.84 -41.52 -21.30
CA ASP A 380 -29.07 -42.05 -20.74
C ASP A 380 -29.24 -41.72 -19.24
N GLU A 381 -28.16 -41.42 -18.51
CA GLU A 381 -28.23 -40.95 -17.11
C GLU A 381 -28.36 -39.43 -17.02
N GLU A 382 -27.71 -38.67 -17.91
CA GLU A 382 -27.85 -37.20 -17.97
C GLU A 382 -29.24 -36.74 -18.46
N GLU A 383 -29.95 -37.58 -19.21
CA GLU A 383 -31.30 -37.30 -19.73
C GLU A 383 -32.41 -38.05 -18.96
N ARG A 384 -32.06 -38.89 -17.98
CA ARG A 384 -33.05 -39.64 -17.19
C ARG A 384 -33.85 -38.66 -16.34
N ASP A 385 -35.16 -38.74 -16.40
CA ASP A 385 -36.13 -38.02 -15.56
C ASP A 385 -37.10 -39.07 -15.01
N SER A 386 -36.84 -39.52 -13.78
CA SER A 386 -37.46 -40.69 -13.17
C SER A 386 -38.88 -40.42 -12.68
N ASP A 387 -39.26 -39.17 -12.42
CA ASP A 387 -40.62 -38.80 -12.04
C ASP A 387 -41.41 -38.10 -13.17
N GLY A 388 -40.75 -37.58 -14.18
CA GLY A 388 -41.35 -36.94 -15.34
C GLY A 388 -41.83 -35.51 -15.08
N ASP A 389 -41.11 -34.73 -14.28
CA ASP A 389 -41.38 -33.30 -14.06
C ASP A 389 -40.65 -32.35 -15.05
N GLY A 390 -39.78 -32.92 -15.89
CA GLY A 390 -39.02 -32.21 -16.92
C GLY A 390 -37.63 -31.76 -16.49
N ILE A 391 -37.17 -32.15 -15.30
CA ILE A 391 -35.83 -31.91 -14.78
C ILE A 391 -35.08 -33.25 -14.77
N PRO A 392 -33.90 -33.37 -15.40
CA PRO A 392 -33.14 -34.61 -15.33
C PRO A 392 -32.73 -34.95 -13.90
N ASP A 393 -32.74 -36.23 -13.52
CA ASP A 393 -32.38 -36.80 -12.21
C ASP A 393 -31.05 -36.26 -11.68
N VAL A 394 -30.10 -36.00 -12.58
CA VAL A 394 -28.77 -35.45 -12.24
C VAL A 394 -28.80 -33.99 -11.79
N LEU A 395 -29.87 -33.27 -12.14
CA LEU A 395 -30.13 -31.87 -11.77
C LEU A 395 -31.32 -31.75 -10.78
N ASP A 396 -31.95 -32.86 -10.43
CA ASP A 396 -33.10 -32.94 -9.53
C ASP A 396 -32.68 -33.38 -8.12
N ASN A 397 -33.06 -32.59 -7.12
CA ASN A 397 -32.82 -32.94 -5.72
C ASN A 397 -33.79 -34.00 -5.18
N CYS A 398 -34.93 -34.23 -5.84
CA CYS A 398 -35.94 -35.23 -5.50
C CYS A 398 -36.33 -36.08 -6.72
N PRO A 399 -35.42 -36.89 -7.31
CA PRO A 399 -35.60 -37.54 -8.61
C PRO A 399 -36.82 -38.47 -8.79
N PHE A 400 -37.53 -38.78 -7.70
CA PHE A 400 -38.67 -39.69 -7.71
C PHE A 400 -39.98 -39.01 -7.28
N GLU A 401 -39.97 -37.69 -7.07
CA GLU A 401 -41.10 -36.90 -6.56
C GLU A 401 -41.26 -35.56 -7.28
N LYS A 402 -42.28 -35.47 -8.15
CA LYS A 402 -42.49 -34.30 -9.02
C LYS A 402 -42.40 -32.98 -8.30
N GLY A 403 -41.49 -32.12 -8.77
CA GLY A 403 -41.31 -30.78 -8.24
C GLY A 403 -41.42 -29.69 -9.29
N THR A 404 -40.77 -28.57 -8.97
CA THR A 404 -40.70 -27.41 -9.85
C THR A 404 -39.27 -26.98 -9.98
N LEU A 405 -38.91 -26.38 -11.13
CA LEU A 405 -37.58 -25.82 -11.35
C LEU A 405 -37.19 -24.79 -10.26
N LEU A 406 -38.15 -24.02 -9.75
CA LEU A 406 -37.94 -23.04 -8.67
C LEU A 406 -37.53 -23.68 -7.34
N ASN A 407 -37.88 -24.95 -7.13
CA ASN A 407 -37.52 -25.73 -5.95
C ASN A 407 -36.59 -26.90 -6.31
N HIS A 408 -35.79 -26.75 -7.37
CA HIS A 408 -34.79 -27.74 -7.83
C HIS A 408 -35.34 -29.18 -7.89
N GLY A 409 -36.53 -29.34 -8.47
CA GLY A 409 -37.19 -30.64 -8.70
C GLY A 409 -37.85 -31.29 -7.47
N CYS A 410 -37.82 -30.65 -6.29
CA CYS A 410 -38.63 -31.08 -5.15
C CYS A 410 -40.04 -30.45 -5.12
N PRO A 411 -41.05 -31.11 -4.52
CA PRO A 411 -42.41 -30.58 -4.39
C PRO A 411 -42.45 -29.19 -3.74
N ALA A 412 -43.25 -28.26 -4.27
CA ALA A 412 -43.30 -26.88 -3.77
C ALA A 412 -43.82 -26.75 -2.32
N THR A 413 -44.46 -27.80 -1.79
CA THR A 413 -44.89 -27.92 -0.40
C THR A 413 -43.77 -28.29 0.56
N GLU A 414 -42.63 -28.76 0.04
CA GLU A 414 -41.48 -29.19 0.84
C GLU A 414 -40.34 -28.17 0.75
N LYS A 415 -39.86 -27.76 1.92
CA LYS A 415 -38.73 -26.84 2.01
C LYS A 415 -37.43 -27.64 1.95
N GLN A 416 -36.57 -27.32 0.98
CA GLN A 416 -35.25 -27.92 0.90
C GLN A 416 -34.42 -27.57 2.14
N MET A 417 -33.92 -28.60 2.81
CA MET A 417 -33.10 -28.48 4.01
C MET A 417 -31.60 -28.42 3.69
N VAL A 418 -31.25 -28.68 2.42
CA VAL A 418 -29.89 -28.64 1.87
C VAL A 418 -29.96 -27.96 0.51
N ALA A 419 -29.03 -27.04 0.22
CA ALA A 419 -28.83 -26.49 -1.11
C ALA A 419 -27.36 -26.68 -1.52
N VAL A 420 -27.13 -27.29 -2.68
CA VAL A 420 -25.80 -27.42 -3.28
C VAL A 420 -25.58 -26.22 -4.21
N ARG A 421 -24.53 -25.43 -3.98
CA ARG A 421 -24.07 -24.31 -4.83
C ARG A 421 -22.76 -24.70 -5.50
N ASP A 422 -22.37 -23.97 -6.54
CA ASP A 422 -21.13 -24.22 -7.29
C ASP A 422 -19.86 -24.26 -6.43
N ASP A 423 -19.84 -23.51 -5.31
CA ASP A 423 -18.66 -23.37 -4.45
C ASP A 423 -18.85 -23.91 -3.01
N ARG A 424 -20.07 -24.33 -2.62
CA ARG A 424 -20.39 -24.71 -1.23
C ARG A 424 -21.69 -25.51 -1.11
N ILE A 425 -21.82 -26.26 -0.02
CA ILE A 425 -23.09 -26.90 0.38
C ILE A 425 -23.68 -26.13 1.57
N GLU A 426 -24.91 -25.64 1.42
CA GLU A 426 -25.65 -24.91 2.45
C GLU A 426 -26.63 -25.85 3.15
N LEU A 427 -26.43 -26.05 4.46
CA LEU A 427 -27.36 -26.81 5.31
C LEU A 427 -28.25 -25.83 6.07
N PHE A 428 -29.56 -25.90 5.86
CA PHE A 428 -30.53 -25.03 6.57
C PHE A 428 -30.92 -25.57 7.95
N GLN A 429 -30.40 -26.75 8.32
CA GLN A 429 -30.51 -27.34 9.65
C GLN A 429 -29.17 -27.86 10.16
N LYS A 430 -29.04 -27.97 11.48
CA LYS A 430 -27.88 -28.62 12.11
C LYS A 430 -28.01 -30.12 11.96
N ILE A 431 -27.08 -30.72 11.22
CA ILE A 431 -26.97 -32.18 11.07
C ILE A 431 -25.93 -32.69 12.06
N TYR A 432 -26.29 -33.70 12.85
CA TYR A 432 -25.38 -34.37 13.77
C TYR A 432 -24.93 -35.70 13.17
N PHE A 433 -23.64 -36.01 13.31
CA PHE A 433 -23.06 -37.28 12.91
C PHE A 433 -22.69 -38.10 14.13
N SER A 434 -22.86 -39.41 14.05
CA SER A 434 -22.31 -40.33 15.04
C SER A 434 -20.78 -40.21 15.07
N SER A 435 -20.19 -40.18 16.27
CA SER A 435 -18.74 -40.01 16.44
C SER A 435 -17.97 -41.04 15.60
N GLY A 436 -17.13 -40.55 14.69
CA GLY A 436 -16.30 -41.37 13.81
C GLY A 436 -17.06 -42.12 12.69
N LYS A 437 -18.31 -41.77 12.39
CA LYS A 437 -19.12 -42.41 11.34
C LYS A 437 -19.83 -41.37 10.47
N ALA A 438 -20.07 -41.70 9.20
CA ALA A 438 -20.88 -40.90 8.27
C ALA A 438 -22.41 -41.09 8.46
N THR A 439 -22.83 -41.61 9.62
CA THR A 439 -24.25 -41.86 9.93
C THR A 439 -24.87 -40.65 10.60
N ILE A 440 -25.92 -40.09 10.01
CA ILE A 440 -26.67 -38.95 10.53
C ILE A 440 -27.56 -39.41 11.70
N THR A 441 -27.52 -38.70 12.81
CA THR A 441 -28.46 -38.89 13.93
C THR A 441 -29.63 -37.92 13.80
N PRO A 442 -30.87 -38.38 14.06
CA PRO A 442 -32.06 -37.54 14.01
C PRO A 442 -32.03 -36.40 15.02
#